data_AF-A0A970DQJ3-F1
#
_entry.id   AF-A0A970DQJ3-F1
#
_cell.length_a   1.000
_cell.length_b   1.000
_cell.length_c   1.000
_cell.angle_alpha   90.00
_cell.angle_beta   90.00
_cell.angle_gamma   90.00
#
_symmetry.space_group_name_H-M   'P 1'
#
loop_
_entity.id
_entity.type
_entity.pdbx_description
1 polymer ?
#
loop_
_entity_poly.entity_id
_entity_poly.type
_entity_poly.pdbx_seq_one_letter_code
_entity_poly.pdbx_strand_id
1 'polypeptide(L)'
;SILGLNRVYKEVIIGAGNIGQAIANYTRFDKLGFSLEAIFDANPKLIGLRIRDVEIQDIDQLSNFLKNNHIDIGVICVPRINAQKVCDMLVEGGVKGIWNFAPVDLVVPEDVIVENVHLSESILTLTYLLNERDKQNK
;
A
#
# COMPACT_ATOMS: atom_id res chain seq x y z
N SER A 1 7.80 -7.54 21.65
CA SER A 1 8.30 -6.61 20.62
C SER A 1 7.47 -5.34 20.70
N ILE A 2 8.08 -4.16 20.76
CA ILE A 2 7.35 -2.86 20.74
C ILE A 2 6.62 -2.67 19.39
N LEU A 3 7.10 -3.32 18.33
CA LEU A 3 6.60 -3.21 16.96
C LEU A 3 5.43 -4.17 16.64
N GLY A 4 4.93 -4.96 17.59
CA GLY A 4 3.77 -5.84 17.35
C GLY A 4 3.99 -7.02 16.38
N LEU A 5 5.22 -7.25 15.90
CA LEU A 5 5.62 -8.33 14.96
C LEU A 5 5.49 -9.76 15.50
N ASN A 6 4.63 -9.98 16.51
CA ASN A 6 4.37 -11.28 17.11
C ASN A 6 3.15 -11.97 16.47
N ARG A 7 2.54 -11.37 15.45
CA ARG A 7 1.38 -11.90 14.72
C ARG A 7 1.54 -11.66 13.23
N VAL A 8 0.75 -12.37 12.43
CA VAL A 8 0.63 -12.13 11.00
C VAL A 8 -0.35 -10.99 10.74
N TYR A 9 0.01 -10.06 9.88
CA TYR A 9 -0.84 -8.99 9.36
C TYR A 9 -1.20 -9.32 7.92
N LYS A 10 -2.50 -9.43 7.62
CA LYS A 10 -2.98 -9.70 6.27
C LYS A 10 -3.13 -8.41 5.50
N GLU A 11 -2.61 -8.39 4.28
CA GLU A 11 -2.64 -7.22 3.42
C GLU A 11 -3.26 -7.49 2.05
N VAL A 12 -3.82 -6.42 1.47
CA VAL A 12 -4.22 -6.37 0.06
C VAL A 12 -3.56 -5.18 -0.61
N ILE A 13 -3.20 -5.33 -1.88
CA ILE A 13 -2.66 -4.23 -2.69
C ILE A 13 -3.74 -3.77 -3.68
N ILE A 14 -3.99 -2.48 -3.72
CA ILE A 14 -4.90 -1.85 -4.68
C ILE A 14 -4.09 -1.04 -5.69
N GLY A 15 -4.10 -1.47 -6.95
CA GLY A 15 -3.30 -0.94 -8.04
C GLY A 15 -2.06 -1.81 -8.30
N ALA A 16 -2.10 -2.59 -9.37
CA ALA A 16 -1.02 -3.43 -9.88
C ALA A 16 -0.15 -2.73 -10.94
N GLY A 17 0.00 -1.40 -10.83
CA GLY A 17 1.00 -0.63 -11.57
C GLY A 17 2.43 -0.91 -11.07
N ASN A 18 3.39 -0.09 -11.52
CA ASN A 18 4.81 -0.30 -11.17
C ASN A 18 5.07 -0.38 -9.65
N ILE A 19 4.47 0.54 -8.87
CA ILE A 19 4.64 0.57 -7.41
C ILE A 19 4.02 -0.66 -6.76
N GLY A 20 2.76 -0.97 -7.09
CA GLY A 20 2.07 -2.14 -6.54
C GLY A 20 2.79 -3.44 -6.88
N GLN A 21 3.30 -3.59 -8.11
CA GLN A 21 4.14 -4.72 -8.50
C GLN A 21 5.45 -4.77 -7.71
N ALA A 22 6.12 -3.64 -7.48
CA ALA A 22 7.36 -3.61 -6.71
C ALA A 22 7.13 -4.04 -5.25
N ILE A 23 6.07 -3.55 -4.62
CA ILE A 23 5.68 -3.94 -3.26
C ILE A 23 5.29 -5.41 -3.22
N ALA A 24 4.45 -5.85 -4.15
CA ALA A 24 4.01 -7.24 -4.25
C ALA A 24 5.17 -8.21 -4.47
N ASN A 25 6.31 -7.79 -5.04
CA ASN A 25 7.49 -8.64 -5.21
C ASN A 25 8.47 -8.60 -4.02
N TYR A 26 8.25 -7.75 -3.03
CA TYR A 26 9.16 -7.58 -1.90
C TYR A 26 8.95 -8.64 -0.81
N THR A 27 9.50 -9.84 -1.04
CA THR A 27 9.41 -11.04 -0.16
C THR A 27 9.91 -10.86 1.27
N ARG A 28 10.57 -9.73 1.60
CA ARG A 28 11.02 -9.47 2.97
C ARG A 28 9.86 -9.14 3.91
N PHE A 29 8.73 -8.67 3.39
CA PHE A 29 7.52 -8.44 4.19
C PHE A 29 6.94 -9.75 4.73
N ASP A 30 6.93 -10.82 3.92
CA ASP A 30 6.54 -12.17 4.36
C ASP A 30 7.34 -12.62 5.60
N LYS A 31 8.65 -12.35 5.61
CA LYS A 31 9.55 -12.67 6.74
C LYS A 31 9.32 -11.81 7.97
N LEU A 32 8.67 -10.66 7.82
CA LEU A 32 8.33 -9.74 8.91
C LEU A 32 6.90 -9.97 9.44
N GLY A 33 6.19 -10.98 8.92
CA GLY A 33 4.84 -11.33 9.36
C GLY A 33 3.73 -10.62 8.57
N PHE A 34 3.99 -10.13 7.36
CA PHE A 34 2.96 -9.57 6.48
C PHE A 34 2.58 -10.60 5.41
N SER A 35 1.30 -10.90 5.25
CA SER A 35 0.79 -11.90 4.30
C SER A 35 -0.04 -11.20 3.23
N LEU A 36 0.46 -11.18 1.99
CA LEU A 36 -0.28 -10.63 0.86
C LEU A 36 -1.36 -11.61 0.40
N GLU A 37 -2.62 -11.29 0.68
CA GLU A 37 -3.75 -12.18 0.42
C GLU A 37 -4.35 -11.98 -0.98
N ALA A 38 -4.33 -10.74 -1.50
CA ALA A 38 -4.88 -10.43 -2.82
C ALA A 38 -4.33 -9.12 -3.40
N ILE A 39 -4.41 -9.00 -4.73
CA ILE A 39 -4.10 -7.79 -5.48
C ILE A 39 -5.33 -7.43 -6.32
N PHE A 40 -5.70 -6.16 -6.34
CA PHE A 40 -6.84 -5.67 -7.11
C PHE A 40 -6.42 -4.57 -8.08
N ASP A 41 -6.99 -4.56 -9.28
CA ASP A 41 -6.80 -3.49 -10.27
C ASP A 41 -8.09 -3.23 -11.06
N ALA A 42 -8.20 -2.06 -11.68
CA ALA A 42 -9.32 -1.71 -12.56
C ALA A 42 -9.01 -1.95 -14.05
N ASN A 43 -7.75 -2.22 -14.40
CA ASN A 43 -7.33 -2.44 -15.77
C ASN A 43 -7.64 -3.90 -16.19
N PRO A 44 -8.60 -4.13 -17.12
CA PRO A 44 -9.01 -5.47 -17.52
C PRO A 44 -7.86 -6.29 -18.14
N LYS A 45 -6.80 -5.64 -18.62
CA LYS A 45 -5.62 -6.33 -19.17
C LYS A 45 -4.74 -6.98 -18.10
N LEU A 46 -4.85 -6.53 -16.85
CA LEU A 46 -4.08 -7.08 -15.73
C LEU A 46 -4.82 -8.21 -15.01
N ILE A 47 -6.14 -8.25 -15.13
CA ILE A 47 -6.98 -9.22 -14.43
C ILE A 47 -6.66 -10.65 -14.89
N GLY A 48 -6.51 -11.55 -13.92
CA GLY A 48 -6.11 -12.95 -14.15
C GLY A 48 -4.60 -13.15 -14.32
N LEU A 49 -3.81 -12.08 -14.48
CA LEU A 49 -2.36 -12.19 -14.37
C LEU A 49 -1.97 -12.42 -12.91
N ARG A 50 -0.76 -12.95 -12.70
CA ARG A 50 -0.24 -13.22 -11.35
C ARG A 50 1.03 -12.42 -11.10
N ILE A 51 1.17 -11.94 -9.87
CA ILE A 51 2.43 -11.44 -9.34
C ILE A 51 2.85 -12.42 -8.26
N ARG A 52 3.97 -13.12 -8.49
CA ARG A 52 4.31 -14.34 -7.75
C ARG A 52 3.15 -15.34 -7.81
N ASP A 53 2.64 -15.76 -6.66
CA ASP A 53 1.54 -16.72 -6.53
C ASP A 53 0.19 -16.05 -6.27
N VAL A 54 0.09 -14.71 -6.36
CA VAL A 54 -1.15 -13.96 -6.11
C VAL A 54 -1.74 -13.47 -7.43
N GLU A 55 -3.00 -13.81 -7.67
CA GLU A 55 -3.75 -13.37 -8.85
C GLU A 55 -4.27 -11.94 -8.68
N ILE A 56 -4.20 -11.16 -9.75
CA ILE A 56 -4.78 -9.83 -9.83
C ILE A 56 -6.28 -9.99 -10.13
N GLN A 57 -7.10 -9.56 -9.19
CA GLN A 57 -8.55 -9.59 -9.26
C GLN A 57 -9.11 -8.23 -9.69
N ASP A 58 -10.33 -8.24 -10.22
CA ASP A 58 -11.03 -7.01 -10.55
C ASP A 58 -11.39 -6.24 -9.26
N ILE A 59 -11.14 -4.93 -9.23
CA ILE A 59 -11.46 -4.06 -8.09
C ILE A 59 -12.92 -4.14 -7.67
N ASP A 60 -13.84 -4.45 -8.57
CA ASP A 60 -15.26 -4.62 -8.24
C ASP A 60 -15.52 -5.82 -7.31
N GLN A 61 -14.57 -6.77 -7.22
CA GLN A 61 -14.64 -7.89 -6.29
C GLN A 61 -14.16 -7.54 -4.88
N LEU A 62 -13.50 -6.40 -4.67
CA LEU A 62 -12.89 -6.02 -3.38
C LEU A 62 -13.89 -6.06 -2.23
N SER A 63 -15.05 -5.43 -2.37
CA SER A 63 -16.05 -5.39 -1.30
C SER A 63 -16.56 -6.78 -0.92
N ASN A 64 -16.69 -7.70 -1.88
CA ASN A 64 -17.07 -9.07 -1.57
C ASN A 64 -15.92 -9.85 -0.95
N PHE A 65 -14.69 -9.62 -1.39
CA PHE A 65 -13.49 -10.22 -0.81
C PHE A 65 -13.33 -9.83 0.67
N LEU A 66 -13.46 -8.54 1.01
CA LEU A 66 -13.31 -8.05 2.39
C LEU A 66 -14.41 -8.57 3.34
N LYS A 67 -15.60 -8.88 2.83
CA LYS A 67 -16.66 -9.53 3.65
C LYS A 67 -16.30 -10.94 4.09
N ASN A 68 -15.54 -11.65 3.27
CA ASN A 68 -15.21 -13.06 3.49
C ASN A 68 -13.80 -13.27 4.04
N ASN A 69 -12.95 -12.24 3.99
CA ASN A 69 -11.56 -12.32 4.39
C ASN A 69 -11.23 -11.14 5.31
N HIS A 70 -10.74 -11.45 6.51
CA HIS A 70 -10.22 -10.43 7.41
C HIS A 70 -8.89 -9.89 6.89
N ILE A 71 -8.82 -8.59 6.64
CA ILE A 71 -7.63 -7.89 6.17
C ILE A 71 -7.26 -6.79 7.18
N ASP A 72 -6.01 -6.79 7.61
CA ASP A 72 -5.48 -5.78 8.55
C ASP A 72 -5.10 -4.49 7.81
N ILE A 73 -4.46 -4.63 6.64
CA ILE A 73 -3.78 -3.54 5.93
C ILE A 73 -4.22 -3.45 4.46
N GLY A 74 -4.60 -2.26 4.02
CA GLY A 74 -4.80 -1.93 2.61
C GLY A 74 -3.66 -1.06 2.09
N VAL A 75 -2.95 -1.54 1.06
CA VAL A 75 -1.88 -0.79 0.40
C VAL A 75 -2.45 -0.09 -0.84
N ILE A 76 -2.43 1.25 -0.85
CA ILE A 76 -3.01 2.06 -1.91
C ILE A 76 -1.91 2.51 -2.86
N CYS A 77 -1.91 1.97 -4.08
CA CYS A 77 -0.94 2.25 -5.14
C CYS A 77 -1.62 2.81 -6.41
N VAL A 78 -2.78 3.43 -6.26
CA VAL A 78 -3.57 3.99 -7.37
C VAL A 78 -3.28 5.48 -7.59
N PRO A 79 -3.65 6.05 -8.75
CA PRO A 79 -3.58 7.49 -8.97
C PRO A 79 -4.41 8.29 -7.96
N ARG A 80 -3.98 9.53 -7.66
CA ARG A 80 -4.63 10.46 -6.70
C ARG A 80 -6.15 10.52 -6.81
N ILE A 81 -6.69 10.57 -8.03
CA ILE A 81 -8.13 10.71 -8.28
C ILE A 81 -8.96 9.52 -7.77
N ASN A 82 -8.35 8.34 -7.64
CA ASN A 82 -9.01 7.12 -7.20
C ASN A 82 -8.71 6.77 -5.74
N ALA A 83 -7.73 7.41 -5.11
CA ALA A 83 -7.19 7.00 -3.81
C ALA A 83 -8.24 7.08 -2.69
N GLN A 84 -9.01 8.17 -2.61
CA GLN A 84 -10.05 8.31 -1.59
C GLN A 84 -11.14 7.23 -1.75
N LYS A 85 -11.63 7.01 -2.97
CA LYS A 85 -12.65 5.99 -3.24
C LYS A 85 -12.18 4.60 -2.81
N VAL A 86 -10.93 4.26 -3.11
CA VAL A 86 -10.32 2.99 -2.69
C VAL A 86 -10.20 2.91 -1.16
N CYS A 87 -9.78 4.00 -0.53
CA CYS A 87 -9.70 4.09 0.93
C CYS A 87 -11.08 3.84 1.58
N ASP A 88 -12.12 4.49 1.07
CA ASP A 88 -13.49 4.32 1.58
C ASP A 88 -13.94 2.86 1.48
N MET A 89 -13.70 2.18 0.35
CA MET A 89 -14.01 0.75 0.18
C MET A 89 -13.27 -0.15 1.17
N LEU A 90 -11.99 0.14 1.44
CA LEU A 90 -11.19 -0.61 2.41
C LEU A 90 -11.74 -0.42 3.84
N VAL A 91 -12.02 0.83 4.21
CA VAL A 91 -12.57 1.19 5.53
C VAL A 91 -13.95 0.57 5.76
N GLU A 92 -14.84 0.65 4.76
CA GLU A 92 -16.16 -0.01 4.78
C GLU A 92 -16.04 -1.54 4.91
N GLY A 93 -15.00 -2.13 4.32
CA GLY A 93 -14.66 -3.55 4.46
C GLY A 93 -14.00 -3.92 5.78
N GLY A 94 -13.81 -2.96 6.70
CA GLY A 94 -13.27 -3.19 8.04
C GLY A 94 -11.75 -3.12 8.16
N VAL A 95 -11.04 -2.70 7.11
CA VAL A 95 -9.58 -2.49 7.14
C VAL A 95 -9.25 -1.29 8.03
N LYS A 96 -8.29 -1.46 8.94
CA LYS A 96 -7.91 -0.43 9.93
C LYS A 96 -6.52 0.16 9.72
N GLY A 97 -5.66 -0.49 8.94
CA GLY A 97 -4.38 0.06 8.51
C GLY A 97 -4.40 0.42 7.03
N ILE A 98 -4.00 1.63 6.67
CA ILE A 98 -3.83 2.06 5.28
C ILE A 98 -2.39 2.47 5.07
N TRP A 99 -1.74 1.85 4.09
CA TRP A 99 -0.41 2.25 3.64
C TRP A 99 -0.51 2.93 2.28
N ASN A 100 -0.41 4.26 2.29
CA ASN A 100 -0.79 5.11 1.16
C ASN A 100 0.44 5.57 0.36
N PHE A 101 0.54 5.11 -0.89
CA PHE A 101 1.53 5.59 -1.86
C PHE A 101 0.96 6.64 -2.82
N ALA A 102 -0.34 6.94 -2.74
CA ALA A 102 -0.92 7.98 -3.57
C ALA A 102 -0.51 9.37 -3.01
N PRO A 103 -0.20 10.35 -3.87
CA PRO A 103 0.23 11.69 -3.45
C PRO A 103 -0.97 12.55 -3.04
N VAL A 104 -1.69 12.12 -2.01
CA VAL A 104 -2.87 12.79 -1.46
C VAL A 104 -3.13 12.35 -0.03
N ASP A 105 -3.56 13.31 0.80
CA ASP A 105 -4.04 13.02 2.14
C ASP A 105 -5.44 12.40 2.08
N LEU A 106 -5.59 11.25 2.73
CA LEU A 106 -6.85 10.52 2.79
C LEU A 106 -7.66 10.99 4.00
N VAL A 107 -8.96 11.14 3.80
CA VAL A 107 -9.91 11.38 4.88
C VAL A 107 -10.37 10.02 5.41
N VAL A 108 -10.14 9.75 6.69
CA VAL A 108 -10.52 8.49 7.34
C VAL A 108 -11.16 8.76 8.72
N PRO A 109 -11.95 7.81 9.25
CA PRO A 109 -12.39 7.85 10.65
C PRO A 109 -11.23 7.78 11.65
N GLU A 110 -11.46 8.22 12.89
CA GLU A 110 -10.43 8.26 13.95
C GLU A 110 -9.81 6.90 14.31
N ASP A 111 -10.54 5.80 14.08
CA ASP A 111 -10.09 4.44 14.39
C ASP A 111 -9.29 3.78 13.26
N VAL A 112 -9.00 4.52 12.18
CA VAL A 112 -8.21 4.07 11.03
C VAL A 112 -6.86 4.77 11.03
N ILE A 113 -5.79 3.99 10.93
CA ILE A 113 -4.40 4.48 10.89
C ILE A 113 -3.97 4.56 9.44
N VAL A 114 -3.48 5.73 9.02
CA VAL A 114 -2.93 5.97 7.67
C VAL A 114 -1.46 6.32 7.79
N GLU A 115 -0.61 5.59 7.07
CA GLU A 115 0.80 5.92 6.88
C GLU A 115 1.03 6.32 5.42
N ASN A 116 1.47 7.57 5.19
CA ASN A 116 1.74 8.11 3.86
C ASN A 116 3.21 7.91 3.46
N VAL A 117 3.44 7.47 2.22
CA VAL A 117 4.79 7.28 1.67
C VAL A 117 5.18 8.47 0.79
N HIS A 118 6.12 9.27 1.28
CA HIS A 118 6.64 10.44 0.57
C HIS A 118 8.04 10.17 -0.03
N LEU A 119 8.10 9.42 -1.13
CA LEU A 119 9.39 9.10 -1.79
C LEU A 119 10.20 10.35 -2.14
N SER A 120 9.54 11.41 -2.62
CA SER A 120 10.19 12.67 -2.99
C SER A 120 10.90 13.34 -1.81
N GLU A 121 10.35 13.27 -0.60
CA GLU A 121 10.95 13.88 0.58
C GLU A 121 12.31 13.26 0.89
N SER A 122 12.42 11.93 0.77
CA SER A 122 13.69 11.23 1.00
C SER A 122 14.82 11.71 0.08
N ILE A 123 14.50 11.98 -1.19
CA ILE A 123 15.47 12.49 -2.18
C ILE A 123 15.81 13.95 -1.90
N LEU A 124 14.82 14.77 -1.52
CA LEU A 124 15.04 16.17 -1.16
C LEU A 124 15.94 16.30 0.08
N THR A 125 15.71 15.48 1.11
CA THR A 125 16.57 15.41 2.29
C THR A 125 18.01 15.06 1.90
N LEU A 126 18.20 14.04 1.07
CA LEU A 126 19.55 13.67 0.61
C LEU A 126 20.21 14.81 -0.18
N THR A 127 19.46 15.48 -1.05
CA THR A 127 19.95 16.60 -1.86
C THR A 127 20.39 17.77 -0.98
N TYR A 128 19.62 18.09 0.06
CA TYR A 128 19.98 19.10 1.04
C TYR A 128 21.29 18.74 1.78
N LEU A 129 21.41 17.50 2.26
CA LEU A 129 22.60 17.03 2.97
C LEU A 129 23.86 17.09 2.09
N LEU A 130 23.75 16.73 0.81
CA LEU A 130 24.86 16.85 -0.14
C LEU A 130 25.28 18.31 -0.35
N ASN A 131 24.31 19.20 -0.56
CA ASN A 131 24.58 20.63 -0.76
C ASN A 131 25.24 21.28 0.46
N GLU A 132 24.81 20.94 1.68
CA GLU A 132 25.45 21.45 2.91
C GLU A 132 26.88 20.95 3.06
N ARG A 133 27.14 19.68 2.73
CA ARG A 133 28.51 19.12 2.74
C ARG A 133 29.41 19.83 1.73
N ASP A 134 28.91 20.12 0.54
CA ASP A 134 29.68 20.80 -0.51
C ASP A 134 30.00 22.26 -0.15
N LYS A 135 29.09 22.95 0.55
CA LYS A 135 29.35 24.30 1.09
C LYS A 135 30.42 24.31 2.17
N GLN A 136 30.52 23.27 2.99
CA GLN A 136 31.54 23.16 4.06
C GLN A 136 32.94 22.80 3.52
N ASN A 137 33.02 22.24 2.30
CA ASN A 137 34.28 21.90 1.64
C ASN A 137 34.79 23.00 0.69
N LYS A 138 34.10 24.15 0.62
CA LYS A 138 34.53 25.36 -0.10
C LYS A 138 35.04 26.40 0.89
#